data_AF-A0A9D6EMP9-F1
#
_entry.id   AF-A0A9D6EMP9-F1
#
_cell.length_a   1.000
_cell.length_b   1.000
_cell.length_c   1.000
_cell.angle_alpha   90.00
_cell.angle_beta   90.00
_cell.angle_gamma   90.00
#
_symmetry.space_group_name_H-M   'P 1'
#
loop_
_entity.id
_entity.type
_entity.pdbx_description
1 polymer ?
#
loop_
_entity_poly.entity_id
_entity_poly.type
_entity_poly.pdbx_seq_one_letter_code
_entity_poly.pdbx_strand_id
1 'polypeptide(L)'
;MILCGTLVFPSALWAQAPSPTAPSAAPAGPPAGTAPAQTRFMLSPDYRLGPGDTVEVVIAGRLDVARQVLVVTPEGNVHLPPMGTIPVAGLTVAEARKALVERVQPLFKFFDLTFTVLTARAFEVTVSGEVERPGTYAVTATDRLAQVITAAGGITPRGSLREIAVLRGTTVDRTVDLLRFALRGDMSQNPYMSEGLALYVPPRGPSVSLVGSVARPGEYEIGEDRTLTAMLALTGGLGYQAALGEARLTRVGPDNKKETEGLDLARALAPGAPELELRRGDVLFVPPIAVLQDVVEVRGAFLGTGADPGRTTTVGKQTLVARIELAAGDRIKDIVVKAGGVAPYANFRRAFVERGGISGPRQTIPVDLQRLLVEKDESQNLALLNGDVFVVPVVEDKVYVTGNVRAPGAFDYRPFYSPKDYVLLAGGPDRRAKMSAATVTFPNGKVYKLDEAPPVEPGVVMQVPEVLVKWYEDYLLIASAVASIVTAYTGLFILFKGPLFVPAEGHR
;
A
#
# COMPACT_ATOMS: atom_id res chain seq x y z
N MET A 1 -0.31 -50.12 73.51
CA MET A 1 1.15 -50.16 73.66
C MET A 1 1.75 -49.80 72.31
N ILE A 2 2.39 -48.62 72.27
CA ILE A 2 3.38 -48.10 71.31
C ILE A 2 2.98 -48.01 69.81
N LEU A 3 3.03 -46.76 69.36
CA LEU A 3 2.97 -46.21 68.00
C LEU A 3 3.82 -46.98 66.96
N CYS A 4 3.28 -47.16 65.75
CA CYS A 4 4.01 -46.91 64.51
C CYS A 4 3.02 -46.82 63.34
N GLY A 5 2.92 -45.65 62.69
CA GLY A 5 1.96 -45.40 61.61
C GLY A 5 2.47 -44.33 60.66
N THR A 6 3.37 -44.75 59.79
CA THR A 6 3.80 -44.22 58.48
C THR A 6 3.08 -42.96 57.96
N LEU A 7 3.85 -41.87 57.83
CA LEU A 7 3.52 -40.67 57.06
C LEU A 7 3.71 -40.93 55.55
N VAL A 8 2.64 -40.78 54.79
CA VAL A 8 2.65 -40.66 53.32
C VAL A 8 2.06 -39.30 52.97
N PHE A 9 2.86 -38.48 52.26
CA PHE A 9 2.45 -37.18 51.71
C PHE A 9 1.36 -37.34 50.63
N PRO A 10 0.47 -36.35 50.49
CA PRO A 10 0.48 -35.64 49.21
C PRO A 10 0.24 -34.12 49.29
N SER A 11 0.91 -33.42 48.37
CA SER A 11 0.46 -32.24 47.61
C SER A 11 0.24 -30.91 48.34
N ALA A 12 1.26 -30.06 48.27
CA ALA A 12 1.14 -28.63 48.50
C ALA A 12 0.32 -27.95 47.37
N LEU A 13 -0.85 -27.43 47.71
CA LEU A 13 -1.42 -26.25 47.05
C LEU A 13 -1.19 -25.06 47.97
N TRP A 14 -0.39 -24.09 47.54
CA TRP A 14 -0.29 -22.80 48.23
C TRP A 14 -1.61 -22.04 48.06
N ALA A 15 -2.39 -21.98 49.13
CA ALA A 15 -3.48 -21.02 49.27
C ALA A 15 -2.88 -19.64 49.58
N GLN A 16 -3.14 -18.66 48.71
CA GLN A 16 -2.84 -17.25 48.95
C GLN A 16 -3.64 -16.74 50.15
N ALA A 17 -2.97 -16.03 51.07
CA ALA A 17 -3.62 -15.36 52.19
C ALA A 17 -4.48 -14.18 51.70
N PRO A 18 -5.64 -13.92 52.32
CA PRO A 18 -6.50 -12.79 51.96
C PRO A 18 -5.88 -11.45 52.41
N SER A 19 -5.95 -10.45 51.54
CA SER A 19 -5.55 -9.06 51.78
C SER A 19 -6.46 -8.38 52.82
N PRO A 20 -5.95 -7.45 53.64
CA PRO A 20 -6.77 -6.72 54.60
C PRO A 20 -7.73 -5.75 53.89
N THR A 21 -9.02 -5.85 54.23
CA THR A 21 -10.10 -4.96 53.78
C THR A 21 -9.94 -3.56 54.33
N ALA A 22 -9.95 -2.55 53.44
CA ALA A 22 -9.98 -1.13 53.79
C ALA A 22 -11.31 -0.75 54.49
N PRO A 23 -11.31 0.23 55.40
CA PRO A 23 -12.53 0.67 56.09
C PRO A 23 -13.52 1.32 55.11
N SER A 24 -14.79 0.98 55.31
CA SER A 24 -15.96 1.50 54.58
C SER A 24 -16.05 3.03 54.70
N ALA A 25 -16.04 3.72 53.54
CA ALA A 25 -16.27 5.16 53.47
C ALA A 25 -17.74 5.47 53.77
N ALA A 26 -17.96 6.47 54.64
CA ALA A 26 -19.27 7.03 54.96
C ALA A 26 -19.97 7.57 53.70
N PRO A 27 -21.32 7.56 53.63
CA PRO A 27 -22.06 8.10 52.51
C PRO A 27 -21.82 9.61 52.39
N ALA A 28 -21.34 10.04 51.22
CA ALA A 28 -21.16 11.45 50.89
C ALA A 28 -22.51 12.17 50.96
N GLY A 29 -22.54 13.29 51.70
CA GLY A 29 -23.68 14.21 51.65
C GLY A 29 -23.89 14.77 50.23
N PRO A 30 -25.07 15.35 49.94
CA PRO A 30 -25.36 15.92 48.63
C PRO A 30 -24.29 16.96 48.27
N PRO A 31 -23.84 17.02 47.00
CA PRO A 31 -22.79 17.95 46.61
C PRO A 31 -23.25 19.38 46.92
N ALA A 32 -22.43 20.10 47.68
CA ALA A 32 -22.60 21.52 47.88
C ALA A 32 -22.75 22.18 46.49
N GLY A 33 -23.83 22.94 46.31
CA GLY A 33 -24.20 23.53 45.04
C GLY A 33 -23.00 24.25 44.43
N THR A 34 -22.57 23.76 43.27
CA THR A 34 -21.65 24.46 42.39
C THR A 34 -22.30 25.81 42.09
N ALA A 35 -21.76 26.89 42.65
CA ALA A 35 -22.12 28.23 42.19
C ALA A 35 -21.95 28.24 40.66
N PRO A 36 -22.91 28.77 39.89
CA PRO A 36 -22.77 28.81 38.44
C PRO A 36 -21.48 29.56 38.13
N ALA A 37 -20.56 28.87 37.44
CA ALA A 37 -19.38 29.51 36.90
C ALA A 37 -19.89 30.67 36.04
N GLN A 38 -19.60 31.90 36.45
CA GLN A 38 -19.84 33.06 35.60
C GLN A 38 -18.86 32.95 34.44
N THR A 39 -19.27 32.22 33.40
CA THR A 39 -18.59 32.18 32.11
C THR A 39 -18.59 33.62 31.61
N ARG A 40 -17.49 34.34 31.84
CA ARG A 40 -17.24 35.59 31.13
C ARG A 40 -17.06 35.22 29.67
N PHE A 41 -18.13 35.37 28.88
CA PHE A 41 -18.09 35.18 27.44
C PHE A 41 -17.05 36.16 26.88
N MET A 42 -15.86 35.67 26.54
CA MET A 42 -14.93 36.43 25.72
C MET A 42 -15.48 36.44 24.31
N LEU A 43 -16.31 37.44 24.03
CA LEU A 43 -16.88 37.66 22.71
C LEU A 43 -15.79 38.01 21.72
N SER A 44 -15.92 37.46 20.51
CA SER A 44 -15.07 37.84 19.39
C SER A 44 -15.15 39.34 19.17
N PRO A 45 -14.04 40.01 18.81
CA PRO A 45 -14.07 41.41 18.39
C PRO A 45 -15.07 41.68 17.25
N ASP A 46 -15.30 40.68 16.41
CA ASP A 46 -16.21 40.73 15.25
C ASP A 46 -17.68 40.44 15.59
N TYR A 47 -18.00 40.17 16.86
CA TYR A 47 -19.39 39.95 17.28
C TYR A 47 -20.21 41.21 17.02
N ARG A 48 -21.30 41.06 16.26
CA ARG A 48 -22.24 42.15 15.97
C ARG A 48 -23.47 42.02 16.83
N LEU A 49 -23.78 43.10 17.55
CA LEU A 49 -24.95 43.20 18.40
C LEU A 49 -26.23 43.05 17.58
N GLY A 50 -27.25 42.44 18.15
CA GLY A 50 -28.56 42.41 17.54
C GLY A 50 -29.70 42.31 18.56
N PRO A 51 -30.95 42.40 18.08
CA PRO A 51 -32.13 42.28 18.94
C PRO A 51 -32.08 41.05 19.86
N GLY A 52 -32.42 41.25 21.14
CA GLY A 52 -32.39 40.21 22.17
C GLY A 52 -31.07 40.06 22.92
N ASP A 53 -29.99 40.71 22.48
CA ASP A 53 -28.75 40.77 23.25
C ASP A 53 -28.95 41.54 24.55
N THR A 54 -28.40 41.02 25.65
CA THR A 54 -28.39 41.73 26.93
C THR A 54 -27.00 42.31 27.17
N VAL A 55 -26.94 43.62 27.40
CA VAL A 55 -25.71 44.38 27.56
C VAL A 55 -25.72 45.13 28.87
N GLU A 56 -24.57 45.19 29.54
CA GLU A 56 -24.34 46.02 30.70
C GLU A 56 -23.52 47.24 30.30
N VAL A 57 -24.02 48.39 30.73
CA VAL A 57 -23.36 49.67 30.62
C VAL A 57 -23.00 50.10 32.03
N VAL A 58 -21.71 50.24 32.30
CA VAL A 58 -21.19 50.81 33.54
C VAL A 58 -20.59 52.17 33.20
N ILE A 59 -21.16 53.21 33.79
CA ILE A 59 -20.66 54.59 33.70
C ILE A 59 -20.10 54.93 35.08
N ALA A 60 -18.77 54.97 35.19
CA ALA A 60 -18.08 55.33 36.41
C ALA A 60 -17.66 56.81 36.33
N GLY A 61 -18.26 57.64 37.17
CA GLY A 61 -17.88 59.02 37.39
C GLY A 61 -16.89 59.17 38.54
N ARG A 62 -16.64 60.41 38.97
CA ARG A 62 -15.73 60.71 40.10
C ARG A 62 -16.28 60.32 41.48
N LEU A 63 -17.60 60.27 41.63
CA LEU A 63 -18.27 60.07 42.93
C LEU A 63 -19.33 58.98 42.88
N ASP A 64 -19.80 58.62 41.68
CA ASP A 64 -20.93 57.73 41.43
C ASP A 64 -20.62 56.71 40.33
N VAL A 65 -21.20 55.52 40.45
CA VAL A 65 -21.12 54.46 39.44
C VAL A 65 -22.55 54.07 39.07
N ALA A 66 -22.95 54.36 37.83
CA ALA A 66 -24.23 53.94 37.29
C ALA A 66 -24.04 52.62 36.53
N ARG A 67 -24.73 51.57 36.97
CA ARG A 67 -24.75 50.26 36.32
C ARG A 67 -26.15 49.97 35.80
N GLN A 68 -26.26 49.73 34.50
CA GLN A 68 -27.54 49.40 33.87
C GLN A 68 -27.39 48.16 33.00
N VAL A 69 -28.33 47.23 33.16
CA VAL A 69 -28.47 46.06 32.29
C VAL A 69 -29.61 46.34 31.34
N LEU A 70 -29.31 46.36 30.05
CA LEU A 70 -30.18 46.80 28.98
C LEU A 70 -30.33 45.67 27.97
N VAL A 71 -31.53 45.56 27.39
CA VAL A 71 -31.81 44.60 26.33
C VAL A 71 -31.89 45.36 25.00
N VAL A 72 -31.25 44.86 23.96
CA VAL A 72 -31.37 45.41 22.61
C VAL A 72 -32.79 45.13 22.11
N THR A 73 -33.55 46.20 21.84
CA THR A 73 -34.94 46.11 21.41
C THR A 73 -35.06 45.52 19.99
N PRO A 74 -36.25 45.04 19.58
CA PRO A 74 -36.50 44.58 18.20
C PRO A 74 -36.13 45.60 17.11
N GLU A 75 -36.24 46.89 17.42
CA GLU A 75 -35.84 47.99 16.53
C GLU A 75 -34.32 48.21 16.47
N GLY A 76 -33.55 47.40 17.22
CA GLY A 76 -32.09 47.43 17.24
C GLY A 76 -31.49 48.53 18.13
N ASN A 77 -32.28 49.04 19.09
CA ASN A 77 -31.88 50.14 19.96
C ASN A 77 -31.64 49.67 21.39
N VAL A 78 -30.88 50.44 22.14
CA VAL A 78 -30.73 50.32 23.59
C VAL A 78 -31.23 51.60 24.24
N HIS A 79 -32.10 51.49 25.25
CA HIS A 79 -32.61 52.62 25.99
C HIS A 79 -31.76 52.84 27.25
N LEU A 80 -30.98 53.93 27.28
CA LEU A 80 -30.06 54.24 28.37
C LEU A 80 -30.48 55.57 29.04
N PRO A 81 -31.29 55.56 30.11
CA PRO A 81 -31.67 56.77 30.83
C PRO A 81 -30.46 57.49 31.47
N PRO A 82 -30.40 58.84 31.43
CA PRO A 82 -31.35 59.79 30.82
C PRO A 82 -31.12 60.08 29.32
N MET A 83 -30.25 59.33 28.65
CA MET A 83 -29.73 59.63 27.31
C MET A 83 -30.63 59.20 26.14
N GLY A 84 -31.74 58.52 26.45
CA GLY A 84 -32.71 58.05 25.48
C GLY A 84 -32.24 56.80 24.73
N THR A 85 -32.71 56.66 23.49
CA THR A 85 -32.45 55.50 22.64
C THR A 85 -31.18 55.67 21.81
N ILE A 86 -30.36 54.63 21.76
CA ILE A 86 -29.10 54.58 21.02
C ILE A 86 -29.15 53.36 20.08
N PRO A 87 -28.97 53.53 18.76
CA PRO A 87 -28.91 52.40 17.84
C PRO A 87 -27.62 51.62 18.05
N VAL A 88 -27.75 50.31 18.25
CA VAL A 88 -26.59 49.43 18.49
C VAL A 88 -26.60 48.18 17.61
N ALA A 89 -27.73 47.83 16.98
CA ALA A 89 -27.79 46.66 16.10
C ALA A 89 -26.83 46.77 14.92
N GLY A 90 -26.14 45.67 14.63
CA GLY A 90 -25.13 45.57 13.58
C GLY A 90 -23.75 46.10 13.98
N LEU A 91 -23.62 46.86 15.05
CA LEU A 91 -22.35 47.38 15.55
C LEU A 91 -21.57 46.29 16.31
N THR A 92 -20.24 46.34 16.21
CA THR A 92 -19.37 45.59 17.12
C THR A 92 -19.42 46.17 18.53
N VAL A 93 -18.95 45.41 19.52
CA VAL A 93 -18.85 45.88 20.92
C VAL A 93 -18.01 47.17 21.02
N ALA A 94 -16.95 47.28 20.21
CA ALA A 94 -16.09 48.47 20.16
C ALA A 94 -16.79 49.68 19.52
N GLU A 95 -17.49 49.46 18.40
CA GLU A 95 -18.26 50.50 17.71
C GLU A 95 -19.43 51.00 18.57
N ALA A 96 -20.15 50.09 19.22
CA ALA A 96 -21.23 50.43 20.14
C ALA A 96 -20.70 51.23 21.34
N ARG A 97 -19.59 50.80 21.96
CA ARG A 97 -18.93 51.57 23.04
C ARG A 97 -18.62 52.99 22.59
N LYS A 98 -18.06 53.17 21.39
CA LYS A 98 -17.76 54.49 20.84
C LYS A 98 -19.03 55.33 20.67
N ALA A 99 -20.08 54.77 20.07
CA ALA A 99 -21.36 55.45 19.89
C ALA A 99 -22.01 55.87 21.22
N LEU A 100 -21.90 55.03 22.25
CA LEU A 100 -22.35 55.37 23.60
C LEU A 100 -21.53 56.51 24.19
N VAL A 101 -20.20 56.45 24.12
CA VAL A 101 -19.31 57.51 24.65
C VAL A 101 -19.64 58.86 24.02
N GLU A 102 -19.83 58.93 22.70
CA GLU A 102 -20.22 60.15 21.99
C GLU A 102 -21.56 60.72 22.47
N ARG A 103 -22.50 59.86 22.89
CA ARG A 103 -23.78 60.28 23.45
C ARG A 103 -23.67 60.70 24.93
N VAL A 104 -22.76 60.11 25.70
CA VAL A 104 -22.55 60.41 27.15
C VAL A 104 -21.79 61.71 27.35
N GLN A 105 -20.81 61.98 26.50
CA GLN A 105 -19.84 63.06 26.66
C GLN A 105 -20.44 64.46 26.86
N PRO A 106 -21.58 64.85 26.24
CA PRO A 106 -22.20 66.16 26.48
C PRO A 106 -22.80 66.31 27.88
N LEU A 107 -23.19 65.21 28.54
CA LEU A 107 -23.92 65.22 29.81
C LEU A 107 -23.00 64.98 31.01
N PHE A 108 -21.96 64.17 30.86
CA PHE A 108 -21.03 63.84 31.94
C PHE A 108 -19.59 64.21 31.55
N LYS A 109 -18.90 64.95 32.43
CA LYS A 109 -17.47 65.24 32.31
C LYS A 109 -16.68 64.30 33.21
N PHE A 110 -15.54 63.79 32.71
CA PHE A 110 -14.65 62.87 33.44
C PHE A 110 -15.35 61.58 33.90
N PHE A 111 -15.74 60.74 32.93
CA PHE A 111 -16.33 59.42 33.17
C PHE A 111 -15.55 58.33 32.41
N ASP A 112 -15.59 57.11 32.95
CA ASP A 112 -15.18 55.91 32.26
C ASP A 112 -16.41 55.06 31.91
N LEU A 113 -16.60 54.78 30.62
CA LEU A 113 -17.68 53.91 30.15
C LEU A 113 -17.13 52.53 29.79
N THR A 114 -17.69 51.53 30.46
CA THR A 114 -17.52 50.11 30.15
C THR A 114 -18.82 49.58 29.54
N PHE A 115 -18.69 48.92 28.39
CA PHE A 115 -19.79 48.27 27.70
C PHE A 115 -19.46 46.78 27.60
N THR A 116 -20.32 45.92 28.11
CA THR A 116 -20.10 44.47 28.13
C THR A 116 -21.38 43.76 27.76
N VAL A 117 -21.30 42.75 26.89
CA VAL A 117 -22.48 41.91 26.59
C VAL A 117 -22.53 40.79 27.62
N LEU A 118 -23.66 40.66 28.32
CA LEU A 118 -23.89 39.64 29.33
C LEU A 118 -24.31 38.32 28.69
N THR A 119 -25.29 38.39 27.79
CA THR A 119 -25.84 37.22 27.12
C THR A 119 -26.06 37.53 25.66
N ALA A 120 -25.47 36.71 24.78
CA ALA A 120 -25.78 36.72 23.37
C ALA A 120 -27.16 36.10 23.14
N ARG A 121 -27.90 36.64 22.18
CA ARG A 121 -29.19 36.09 21.75
C ARG A 121 -29.05 34.65 21.26
N ALA A 122 -30.07 33.85 21.53
CA ALA A 122 -30.22 32.50 21.02
C ALA A 122 -31.28 32.46 19.92
N PHE A 123 -31.06 31.65 18.90
CA PHE A 123 -31.97 31.42 17.79
C PHE A 123 -31.86 29.97 17.31
N GLU A 124 -32.82 29.56 16.49
CA GLU A 124 -32.84 28.22 15.91
C GLU A 124 -32.16 28.20 14.54
N VAL A 125 -31.34 27.17 14.31
CA VAL A 125 -30.73 26.85 13.02
C VAL A 125 -31.15 25.45 12.61
N THR A 126 -31.65 25.32 11.39
CA THR A 126 -31.94 24.01 10.80
C THR A 126 -30.69 23.42 10.17
N VAL A 127 -30.37 22.18 10.50
CA VAL A 127 -29.28 21.40 9.90
C VAL A 127 -29.88 20.21 9.15
N SER A 128 -29.48 20.03 7.90
CA SER A 128 -30.02 19.01 7.00
C SER A 128 -28.94 18.41 6.09
N GLY A 129 -29.26 17.28 5.45
CA GLY A 129 -28.34 16.56 4.56
C GLY A 129 -27.54 15.47 5.28
N GLU A 130 -26.31 15.25 4.84
CA GLU A 130 -25.42 14.15 5.29
C GLU A 130 -24.75 14.44 6.66
N VAL A 131 -25.58 14.56 7.69
CA VAL A 131 -25.16 14.65 9.10
C VAL A 131 -25.75 13.51 9.92
N GLU A 132 -25.12 13.17 11.04
CA GLU A 132 -25.58 12.05 11.90
C GLU A 132 -27.01 12.26 12.44
N ARG A 133 -27.33 13.48 12.85
CA ARG A 133 -28.65 13.85 13.40
C ARG A 133 -29.18 15.13 12.75
N PRO A 134 -29.87 15.05 11.59
CA PRO A 134 -30.55 16.20 11.00
C PRO A 134 -31.64 16.74 11.95
N GLY A 135 -31.84 18.05 11.96
CA GLY A 135 -32.85 18.67 12.82
C GLY A 135 -32.60 20.14 13.11
N THR A 136 -33.42 20.71 13.97
CA THR A 136 -33.29 22.11 14.43
C THR A 136 -32.49 22.17 15.71
N TYR A 137 -31.54 23.10 15.78
CA TYR A 137 -30.63 23.29 16.89
C TYR A 137 -30.74 24.71 17.44
N ALA A 138 -30.91 24.84 18.76
CA ALA A 138 -30.81 26.12 19.45
C ALA A 138 -29.33 26.50 19.56
N VAL A 139 -28.97 27.63 18.97
CA VAL A 139 -27.61 28.14 18.90
C VAL A 139 -27.59 29.60 19.35
N THR A 140 -26.47 30.03 19.86
CA THR A 140 -26.23 31.42 20.26
C THR A 140 -25.51 32.18 19.15
N ALA A 141 -25.62 33.50 19.14
CA ALA A 141 -24.90 34.35 18.19
C ALA A 141 -23.34 34.26 18.33
N THR A 142 -22.85 33.57 19.36
CA THR A 142 -21.42 33.25 19.53
C THR A 142 -21.00 31.90 18.97
N ASP A 143 -21.97 31.04 18.65
CA ASP A 143 -21.67 29.72 18.11
C ASP A 143 -21.25 29.82 16.65
N ARG A 144 -20.28 28.97 16.28
CA ARG A 144 -19.78 28.87 14.91
C ARG A 144 -20.33 27.63 14.22
N LEU A 145 -20.31 27.65 12.89
CA LEU A 145 -20.81 26.57 12.05
C LEU A 145 -20.31 25.18 12.48
N ALA A 146 -19.01 25.03 12.74
CA ALA A 146 -18.42 23.75 13.15
C ALA A 146 -19.00 23.21 14.47
N GLN A 147 -19.35 24.09 15.43
CA GLN A 147 -19.98 23.68 16.69
C GLN A 147 -21.40 23.17 16.45
N VAL A 148 -22.16 23.82 15.57
CA VAL A 148 -23.52 23.38 15.20
C VAL A 148 -23.48 22.02 14.51
N ILE A 149 -22.55 21.81 13.58
CA ILE A 149 -22.34 20.51 12.94
C ILE A 149 -21.94 19.43 13.97
N THR A 150 -21.09 19.79 14.94
CA THR A 150 -20.71 18.87 16.02
C THR A 150 -21.92 18.53 16.92
N ALA A 151 -22.77 19.50 17.23
CA ALA A 151 -24.01 19.29 17.98
C ALA A 151 -24.97 18.37 17.22
N ALA A 152 -24.96 18.43 15.88
CA ALA A 152 -25.65 17.51 14.98
C ALA A 152 -25.01 16.11 14.88
N GLY A 153 -23.95 15.84 15.66
CA GLY A 153 -23.24 14.56 15.69
C GLY A 153 -22.11 14.45 14.66
N GLY A 154 -21.85 15.50 13.88
CA GLY A 154 -20.86 15.50 12.81
C GLY A 154 -21.42 15.17 11.43
N ILE A 155 -20.56 15.32 10.43
CA ILE A 155 -20.85 14.98 9.04
C ILE A 155 -20.59 13.49 8.84
N THR A 156 -21.49 12.79 8.16
CA THR A 156 -21.34 11.35 7.90
C THR A 156 -20.19 11.11 6.90
N PRO A 157 -19.65 9.88 6.79
CA PRO A 157 -18.64 9.57 5.76
C PRO A 157 -19.10 9.79 4.31
N ARG A 158 -20.41 9.95 4.10
CA ARG A 158 -21.03 10.23 2.80
C ARG A 158 -21.28 11.70 2.57
N GLY A 159 -21.05 12.58 3.54
CA GLY A 159 -21.24 14.02 3.41
C GLY A 159 -19.99 14.76 2.93
N SER A 160 -20.20 15.89 2.28
CA SER A 160 -19.13 16.80 1.88
C SER A 160 -18.61 17.58 3.07
N LEU A 161 -17.28 17.63 3.20
CA LEU A 161 -16.59 18.51 4.16
C LEU A 161 -16.21 19.85 3.53
N ARG A 162 -16.36 19.98 2.21
CA ARG A 162 -15.82 21.10 1.43
C ARG A 162 -16.90 22.01 0.84
N GLU A 163 -18.10 21.47 0.61
CA GLU A 163 -19.18 22.15 -0.10
C GLU A 163 -20.41 22.35 0.79
N ILE A 164 -20.21 22.65 2.08
CA ILE A 164 -21.32 22.84 3.02
C ILE A 164 -22.04 24.14 2.68
N ALA A 165 -23.33 24.05 2.36
CA ALA A 165 -24.13 25.19 1.95
C ALA A 165 -24.76 25.85 3.17
N VAL A 166 -24.47 27.13 3.35
CA VAL A 166 -25.16 28.00 4.31
C VAL A 166 -26.27 28.73 3.55
N LEU A 167 -27.50 28.45 3.93
CA LEU A 167 -28.70 28.93 3.25
C LEU A 167 -29.34 30.07 4.06
N ARG A 168 -29.91 31.04 3.37
CA ARG A 168 -30.80 32.06 3.96
C ARG A 168 -32.16 31.93 3.28
N GLY A 169 -33.11 31.29 3.94
CA GLY A 169 -34.34 30.84 3.28
C GLY A 169 -34.03 29.77 2.22
N THR A 170 -34.28 30.08 0.95
CA THR A 170 -34.02 29.15 -0.18
C THR A 170 -32.78 29.50 -1.00
N THR A 171 -32.08 30.58 -0.67
CA THR A 171 -30.88 31.02 -1.40
C THR A 171 -29.62 30.60 -0.67
N VAL A 172 -28.59 30.21 -1.42
CA VAL A 172 -27.25 29.95 -0.87
C VAL A 172 -26.61 31.29 -0.54
N ASP A 173 -26.38 31.56 0.75
CA ASP A 173 -25.66 32.75 1.23
C ASP A 173 -24.15 32.59 0.96
N ARG A 174 -23.61 31.40 1.27
CA ARG A 174 -22.21 31.03 1.04
C ARG A 174 -22.00 29.52 1.12
N THR A 175 -20.88 29.08 0.55
CA THR A 175 -20.36 27.72 0.69
C THR A 175 -19.17 27.72 1.65
N VAL A 176 -19.06 26.70 2.49
CA VAL A 176 -18.04 26.60 3.55
C VAL A 176 -17.25 25.30 3.42
N ASP A 177 -15.92 25.44 3.43
CA ASP A 177 -14.97 24.33 3.39
C ASP A 177 -14.42 24.03 4.79
N LEU A 178 -15.14 23.21 5.55
CA LEU A 178 -14.72 22.78 6.88
C LEU A 178 -13.44 21.93 6.85
N LEU A 179 -13.07 21.32 5.72
CA LEU A 179 -11.80 20.60 5.60
C LEU A 179 -10.61 21.57 5.66
N ARG A 180 -10.70 22.74 5.01
CA ARG A 180 -9.72 23.83 5.14
C ARG A 180 -9.62 24.34 6.57
N PHE A 181 -10.74 24.52 7.26
CA PHE A 181 -10.73 24.85 8.70
C PHE A 181 -10.03 23.77 9.53
N ALA A 182 -10.37 22.49 9.32
CA ALA A 182 -9.85 21.38 10.10
C ALA A 182 -8.34 21.14 9.88
N LEU A 183 -7.85 21.30 8.64
CA LEU A 183 -6.45 21.00 8.29
C LEU A 183 -5.53 22.22 8.38
N ARG A 184 -6.04 23.42 8.10
CA ARG A 184 -5.25 24.66 8.04
C ARG A 184 -5.59 25.68 9.12
N GLY A 185 -6.64 25.45 9.91
CA GLY A 185 -7.08 26.41 10.93
C GLY A 185 -7.67 27.69 10.32
N ASP A 186 -8.13 27.64 9.07
CA ASP A 186 -8.69 28.79 8.38
C ASP A 186 -10.05 29.18 8.99
N MET A 187 -10.04 30.24 9.81
CA MET A 187 -11.22 30.74 10.50
C MET A 187 -12.26 31.37 9.56
N SER A 188 -11.89 31.71 8.32
CA SER A 188 -12.84 32.20 7.31
C SER A 188 -13.85 31.12 6.91
N GLN A 189 -13.44 29.86 7.04
CA GLN A 189 -14.26 28.67 6.76
C GLN A 189 -15.02 28.15 7.99
N ASN A 190 -15.09 28.92 9.07
CA ASN A 190 -15.90 28.56 10.23
C ASN A 190 -16.66 29.79 10.76
N PRO A 191 -17.56 30.39 9.97
CA PRO A 191 -18.22 31.63 10.33
C PRO A 191 -19.13 31.50 11.55
N TYR A 192 -19.42 32.64 12.20
CA TYR A 192 -20.47 32.72 13.23
C TYR A 192 -21.84 32.46 12.62
N MET A 193 -22.70 31.82 13.40
CA MET A 193 -24.08 31.62 13.01
C MET A 193 -24.87 32.91 13.19
N SER A 194 -25.91 33.06 12.38
CA SER A 194 -26.82 34.20 12.41
C SER A 194 -28.25 33.70 12.25
N GLU A 195 -29.17 34.49 12.79
CA GLU A 195 -30.60 34.19 12.72
C GLU A 195 -31.08 34.09 11.26
N GLY A 196 -31.97 33.13 11.02
CA GLY A 196 -32.54 32.84 9.69
C GLY A 196 -31.61 32.06 8.75
N LEU A 197 -30.44 31.61 9.23
CA LEU A 197 -29.57 30.71 8.47
C LEU A 197 -29.96 29.25 8.68
N ALA A 198 -29.81 28.45 7.63
CA ALA A 198 -29.89 27.00 7.66
C ALA A 198 -28.60 26.39 7.09
N LEU A 199 -28.25 25.19 7.55
CA LEU A 199 -27.11 24.43 7.08
C LEU A 199 -27.59 23.23 6.28
N TYR A 200 -27.03 23.07 5.09
CA TYR A 200 -27.24 21.89 4.25
C TYR A 200 -25.89 21.27 3.91
N VAL A 201 -25.71 20.02 4.32
CA VAL A 201 -24.51 19.23 4.01
C VAL A 201 -24.84 18.32 2.83
N PRO A 202 -24.32 18.61 1.62
CA PRO A 202 -24.58 17.76 0.47
C PRO A 202 -23.83 16.42 0.57
N PRO A 203 -24.18 15.43 -0.28
CA PRO A 203 -23.37 14.25 -0.48
C PRO A 203 -21.94 14.59 -0.89
N ARG A 204 -21.00 13.73 -0.51
CA ARG A 204 -19.57 13.86 -0.77
C ARG A 204 -19.32 13.88 -2.26
N GLY A 205 -18.59 14.90 -2.70
CA GLY A 205 -18.20 15.09 -4.08
C GLY A 205 -17.06 14.17 -4.55
N PRO A 206 -16.54 14.42 -5.77
CA PRO A 206 -15.38 13.72 -6.31
C PRO A 206 -14.20 13.72 -5.35
N SER A 207 -13.60 12.55 -5.13
CA SER A 207 -12.47 12.37 -4.23
C SER A 207 -11.25 11.78 -4.92
N VAL A 208 -10.07 12.08 -4.38
CA VAL A 208 -8.74 11.59 -4.77
C VAL A 208 -8.10 10.90 -3.58
N SER A 209 -7.26 9.89 -3.81
CA SER A 209 -6.47 9.24 -2.77
C SER A 209 -5.00 9.65 -2.85
N LEU A 210 -4.44 10.10 -1.72
CA LEU A 210 -3.02 10.38 -1.57
C LEU A 210 -2.38 9.28 -0.72
N VAL A 211 -1.39 8.58 -1.27
CA VAL A 211 -0.77 7.40 -0.66
C VAL A 211 0.76 7.53 -0.70
N GLY A 212 1.43 6.97 0.32
CA GLY A 212 2.89 6.96 0.41
C GLY A 212 3.44 8.16 1.19
N SER A 213 4.59 8.68 0.76
CA SER A 213 5.33 9.77 1.39
C SER A 213 4.73 11.14 1.06
N VAL A 214 3.50 11.36 1.51
CA VAL A 214 2.83 12.67 1.54
C VAL A 214 2.66 13.11 3.01
N ALA A 215 2.47 14.41 3.27
CA ALA A 215 2.37 14.90 4.65
C ALA A 215 1.18 14.31 5.42
N ARG A 216 0.05 14.12 4.74
CA ARG A 216 -1.17 13.51 5.31
C ARG A 216 -1.78 12.54 4.30
N PRO A 217 -1.40 11.25 4.33
CA PRO A 217 -2.03 10.24 3.49
C PRO A 217 -3.51 10.10 3.82
N GLY A 218 -4.34 9.85 2.80
CA GLY A 218 -5.78 9.76 2.97
C GLY A 218 -6.55 10.01 1.69
N GLU A 219 -7.87 9.86 1.77
CA GLU A 219 -8.79 10.19 0.70
C GLU A 219 -9.40 11.58 0.96
N TYR A 220 -9.35 12.46 -0.04
CA TYR A 220 -9.79 13.85 0.08
C TYR A 220 -10.72 14.23 -1.04
N GLU A 221 -11.72 15.04 -0.72
CA GLU A 221 -12.61 15.64 -1.71
C GLU A 221 -11.86 16.73 -2.49
N ILE A 222 -11.99 16.70 -3.81
CA ILE A 222 -11.22 17.54 -4.73
C ILE A 222 -11.59 19.02 -4.56
N GLY A 223 -12.88 19.32 -4.36
CA GLY A 223 -13.41 20.68 -4.28
C GLY A 223 -13.32 21.45 -5.61
N GLU A 224 -13.47 22.77 -5.54
CA GLU A 224 -13.49 23.65 -6.73
C GLU A 224 -12.12 23.85 -7.37
N ASP A 225 -11.04 23.87 -6.60
CA ASP A 225 -9.69 24.20 -7.10
C ASP A 225 -9.17 23.15 -8.10
N ARG A 226 -9.63 21.89 -8.00
CA ARG A 226 -9.33 20.73 -8.87
C ARG A 226 -7.86 20.40 -9.16
N THR A 227 -6.89 21.11 -8.62
CA THR A 227 -5.47 20.91 -8.95
C THR A 227 -4.72 20.09 -7.91
N LEU A 228 -3.69 19.37 -8.36
CA LEU A 228 -2.76 18.67 -7.47
C LEU A 228 -2.07 19.64 -6.50
N THR A 229 -1.67 20.81 -6.99
CA THR A 229 -0.98 21.83 -6.19
C THR A 229 -1.86 22.31 -5.05
N ALA A 230 -3.14 22.64 -5.32
CA ALA A 230 -4.09 23.05 -4.28
C ALA A 230 -4.35 21.92 -3.29
N MET A 231 -4.47 20.67 -3.76
CA MET A 231 -4.67 19.51 -2.90
C MET A 231 -3.48 19.24 -1.97
N LEU A 232 -2.26 19.30 -2.49
CA LEU A 232 -1.05 19.19 -1.67
C LEU A 232 -0.92 20.37 -0.72
N ALA A 233 -1.22 21.59 -1.17
CA ALA A 233 -1.28 22.77 -0.32
C ALA A 233 -2.37 22.66 0.76
N LEU A 234 -3.46 21.94 0.55
CA LEU A 234 -4.44 21.68 1.60
C LEU A 234 -3.92 20.65 2.61
N THR A 235 -3.31 19.57 2.12
CA THR A 235 -2.95 18.38 2.92
C THR A 235 -1.58 18.45 3.60
N GLY A 236 -0.85 19.55 3.44
CA GLY A 236 0.44 19.78 4.12
C GLY A 236 1.68 19.56 3.24
N GLY A 237 1.49 19.23 1.96
CA GLY A 237 2.55 18.99 0.99
C GLY A 237 3.03 17.54 0.94
N LEU A 238 4.23 17.36 0.42
CA LEU A 238 4.89 16.05 0.33
C LEU A 238 5.63 15.73 1.63
N GLY A 239 5.83 14.44 1.92
CA GLY A 239 6.61 14.01 3.07
C GLY A 239 8.11 14.26 2.88
N TYR A 240 8.87 14.35 3.97
CA TYR A 240 10.32 14.63 3.92
C TYR A 240 11.15 13.60 3.13
N GLN A 241 10.67 12.36 3.07
CA GLN A 241 11.33 11.28 2.33
C GLN A 241 10.68 11.05 0.96
N ALA A 242 9.92 12.00 0.41
CA ALA A 242 9.23 11.80 -0.86
C ALA A 242 10.21 11.69 -2.04
N ALA A 243 10.12 10.60 -2.81
CA ALA A 243 10.83 10.49 -4.06
C ALA A 243 10.04 11.15 -5.19
N LEU A 244 10.38 12.42 -5.48
CA LEU A 244 9.62 13.28 -6.38
C LEU A 244 9.55 12.77 -7.82
N GLY A 245 10.64 12.16 -8.32
CA GLY A 245 10.72 11.68 -9.71
C GLY A 245 10.05 10.32 -9.97
N GLU A 246 9.64 9.62 -8.92
CA GLU A 246 9.12 8.23 -8.98
C GLU A 246 7.65 8.14 -8.54
N ALA A 247 6.97 9.28 -8.42
CA ALA A 247 5.56 9.28 -8.09
C ALA A 247 4.75 8.68 -9.25
N ARG A 248 3.59 8.11 -8.91
CA ARG A 248 2.70 7.45 -9.85
C ARG A 248 1.30 7.99 -9.66
N LEU A 249 0.68 8.40 -10.77
CA LEU A 249 -0.73 8.73 -10.81
C LEU A 249 -1.47 7.55 -11.43
N THR A 250 -2.40 6.96 -10.68
CA THR A 250 -3.31 5.94 -11.21
C THR A 250 -4.68 6.56 -11.43
N ARG A 251 -5.18 6.48 -12.66
CA ARG A 251 -6.47 7.03 -13.07
C ARG A 251 -7.33 5.92 -13.65
N VAL A 252 -8.65 6.02 -13.44
CA VAL A 252 -9.61 5.14 -14.10
C VAL A 252 -9.99 5.75 -15.44
N GLY A 253 -9.60 5.09 -16.53
CA GLY A 253 -9.94 5.46 -17.89
C GLY A 253 -11.44 5.28 -18.20
N PRO A 254 -11.92 5.84 -19.32
CA PRO A 254 -13.32 5.75 -19.72
C PRO A 254 -13.81 4.31 -20.00
N ASP A 255 -12.89 3.36 -20.20
CA ASP A 255 -13.18 1.93 -20.35
C ASP A 255 -13.17 1.15 -19.02
N ASN A 256 -13.17 1.85 -17.88
CA ASN A 256 -13.04 1.33 -16.51
C ASN A 256 -11.71 0.60 -16.23
N LYS A 257 -10.69 0.76 -17.08
CA LYS A 257 -9.35 0.24 -16.77
C LYS A 257 -8.55 1.25 -15.97
N LYS A 258 -7.71 0.74 -15.07
CA LYS A 258 -6.76 1.57 -14.32
C LYS A 258 -5.50 1.75 -15.17
N GLU A 259 -5.19 3.00 -15.48
CA GLU A 259 -3.96 3.40 -16.15
C GLU A 259 -3.04 4.03 -15.09
N THR A 260 -1.79 3.59 -15.03
CA THR A 260 -0.79 4.14 -14.11
C THR A 260 0.28 4.86 -14.93
N GLU A 261 0.38 6.17 -14.71
CA GLU A 261 1.36 7.04 -15.35
C GLU A 261 2.44 7.45 -14.35
N GLY A 262 3.69 7.48 -14.80
CA GLY A 262 4.79 8.05 -14.03
C GLY A 262 4.68 9.58 -14.01
N LEU A 263 4.76 10.17 -12.82
CA LEU A 263 4.62 11.60 -12.60
C LEU A 263 5.86 12.14 -11.89
N ASP A 264 6.63 12.98 -12.59
CA ASP A 264 7.73 13.73 -11.99
C ASP A 264 7.17 14.96 -11.25
N LEU A 265 7.02 14.83 -9.93
CA LEU A 265 6.49 15.88 -9.06
C LEU A 265 7.41 17.09 -8.97
N ALA A 266 8.72 16.93 -9.16
CA ALA A 266 9.65 18.05 -9.12
C ALA A 266 9.39 19.01 -10.29
N ARG A 267 9.06 18.46 -11.46
CA ARG A 267 8.65 19.24 -12.63
C ARG A 267 7.21 19.74 -12.53
N ALA A 268 6.29 18.89 -12.09
CA ALA A 268 4.86 19.22 -12.02
C ALA A 268 4.54 20.32 -11.00
N LEU A 269 5.33 20.45 -9.93
CA LEU A 269 5.14 21.46 -8.87
C LEU A 269 6.07 22.67 -9.03
N ALA A 270 6.84 22.75 -10.13
CA ALA A 270 7.72 23.88 -10.38
C ALA A 270 6.92 25.16 -10.68
N PRO A 271 7.38 26.36 -10.27
CA PRO A 271 6.72 27.61 -10.60
C PRO A 271 6.55 27.78 -12.12
N GLY A 272 5.31 28.00 -12.59
CA GLY A 272 4.98 28.16 -14.01
C GLY A 272 4.77 26.86 -14.80
N ALA A 273 4.86 25.69 -14.15
CA ALA A 273 4.46 24.42 -14.76
C ALA A 273 2.94 24.36 -15.02
N PRO A 274 2.48 23.59 -16.02
CA PRO A 274 1.05 23.38 -16.24
C PRO A 274 0.41 22.70 -15.04
N GLU A 275 -0.72 23.23 -14.57
CA GLU A 275 -1.42 22.67 -13.41
C GLU A 275 -2.03 21.31 -13.76
N LEU A 276 -1.72 20.30 -12.94
CA LEU A 276 -2.30 18.97 -13.09
C LEU A 276 -3.70 18.93 -12.45
N GLU A 277 -4.72 18.81 -13.28
CA GLU A 277 -6.10 18.60 -12.82
C GLU A 277 -6.33 17.16 -12.32
N LEU A 278 -6.87 17.07 -11.12
CA LEU A 278 -7.29 15.83 -10.47
C LEU A 278 -8.71 15.45 -10.90
N ARG A 279 -8.92 14.16 -11.09
CA ARG A 279 -10.20 13.56 -11.46
C ARG A 279 -10.70 12.63 -10.35
N ARG A 280 -12.01 12.35 -10.40
CA ARG A 280 -12.65 11.40 -9.48
C ARG A 280 -11.93 10.05 -9.52
N GLY A 281 -11.52 9.56 -8.35
CA GLY A 281 -10.91 8.25 -8.21
C GLY A 281 -9.44 8.20 -8.58
N ASP A 282 -8.80 9.33 -8.87
CA ASP A 282 -7.36 9.39 -9.02
C ASP A 282 -6.66 8.92 -7.73
N VAL A 283 -5.55 8.20 -7.89
CA VAL A 283 -4.70 7.75 -6.79
C VAL A 283 -3.28 8.24 -7.07
N LEU A 284 -2.81 9.18 -6.25
CA LEU A 284 -1.43 9.61 -6.25
C LEU A 284 -0.64 8.76 -5.24
N PHE A 285 0.29 7.97 -5.75
CA PHE A 285 1.25 7.23 -4.94
C PHE A 285 2.62 7.88 -5.01
N VAL A 286 3.16 8.31 -3.88
CA VAL A 286 4.50 8.88 -3.77
C VAL A 286 5.38 7.93 -2.97
N PRO A 287 6.33 7.20 -3.57
CA PRO A 287 7.19 6.31 -2.81
C PRO A 287 8.15 7.10 -1.88
N PRO A 288 8.55 6.53 -0.73
CA PRO A 288 9.64 7.09 0.05
C PRO A 288 11.00 6.77 -0.61
N ILE A 289 12.00 7.63 -0.42
CA ILE A 289 13.37 7.47 -0.96
C ILE A 289 14.00 6.14 -0.51
N ALA A 290 13.68 5.64 0.69
CA ALA A 290 14.20 4.36 1.19
C ALA A 290 13.67 3.13 0.44
N VAL A 291 12.48 3.21 -0.18
CA VAL A 291 11.93 2.13 -1.03
C VAL A 291 12.64 2.09 -2.39
N LEU A 292 13.42 3.12 -2.73
CA LEU A 292 14.28 3.18 -3.91
C LEU A 292 15.71 2.74 -3.62
N GLN A 293 15.98 1.98 -2.55
CA GLN A 293 17.28 1.33 -2.45
C GLN A 293 17.46 0.45 -3.69
N ASP A 294 18.44 0.81 -4.52
CA ASP A 294 18.80 -0.02 -5.65
C ASP A 294 19.33 -1.34 -5.10
N VAL A 295 18.78 -2.45 -5.55
CA VAL A 295 19.17 -3.78 -5.06
C VAL A 295 19.50 -4.66 -6.24
N VAL A 296 20.58 -5.42 -6.12
CA VAL A 296 20.94 -6.50 -7.02
C VAL A 296 20.68 -7.83 -6.32
N GLU A 297 20.08 -8.77 -7.03
CA GLU A 297 19.95 -10.13 -6.54
C GLU A 297 21.16 -10.96 -6.99
N VAL A 298 21.91 -11.54 -6.06
CA VAL A 298 22.98 -12.49 -6.37
C VAL A 298 22.48 -13.91 -6.24
N ARG A 299 22.80 -14.77 -7.21
CA ARG A 299 22.41 -16.19 -7.22
C ARG A 299 23.59 -17.11 -7.56
N GLY A 300 23.72 -18.20 -6.82
CA GLY A 300 24.62 -19.30 -7.16
C GLY A 300 25.86 -19.38 -6.27
N ALA A 301 27.02 -19.68 -6.86
CA ALA A 301 28.24 -20.09 -6.17
C ALA A 301 29.01 -18.92 -5.54
N PHE A 302 28.42 -18.28 -4.53
CA PHE A 302 29.08 -17.30 -3.66
C PHE A 302 29.36 -17.90 -2.29
N LEU A 303 30.37 -17.37 -1.59
CA LEU A 303 30.71 -17.78 -0.23
C LEU A 303 29.70 -17.26 0.80
N GLY A 304 29.13 -16.08 0.55
CA GLY A 304 28.29 -15.36 1.50
C GLY A 304 29.09 -14.80 2.67
N THR A 305 28.52 -13.80 3.34
CA THR A 305 28.94 -13.39 4.67
C THR A 305 28.26 -14.31 5.69
N GLY A 306 28.86 -14.49 6.87
CA GLY A 306 28.36 -15.41 7.91
C GLY A 306 26.90 -15.19 8.34
N ALA A 307 26.30 -14.05 8.00
CA ALA A 307 24.99 -13.58 8.43
C ALA A 307 23.88 -13.65 7.35
N ASP A 308 24.18 -14.15 6.14
CA ASP A 308 23.20 -14.12 5.05
C ASP A 308 22.10 -15.19 5.21
N PRO A 309 20.80 -14.81 5.25
CA PRO A 309 19.68 -15.76 5.43
C PRO A 309 19.37 -16.62 4.17
N GLY A 310 20.05 -16.37 3.04
CA GLY A 310 19.69 -16.90 1.72
C GLY A 310 20.49 -18.12 1.24
N ARG A 311 21.07 -18.91 2.13
CA ARG A 311 21.88 -20.08 1.74
C ARG A 311 20.99 -21.23 1.26
N THR A 312 21.28 -21.71 0.07
CA THR A 312 20.64 -22.84 -0.60
C THR A 312 21.67 -23.90 -0.94
N THR A 313 21.24 -25.07 -1.43
CA THR A 313 22.15 -26.13 -1.90
C THR A 313 21.75 -26.52 -3.32
N THR A 314 22.69 -26.41 -4.26
CA THR A 314 22.49 -26.77 -5.66
C THR A 314 23.57 -27.78 -6.06
N VAL A 315 23.15 -28.97 -6.51
CA VAL A 315 24.06 -30.09 -6.83
C VAL A 315 25.00 -30.44 -5.66
N GLY A 316 24.47 -30.44 -4.42
CA GLY A 316 25.24 -30.76 -3.21
C GLY A 316 26.27 -29.71 -2.77
N LYS A 317 26.39 -28.58 -3.49
CA LYS A 317 27.28 -27.46 -3.14
C LYS A 317 26.46 -26.29 -2.59
N GLN A 318 27.01 -25.55 -1.64
CA GLN A 318 26.33 -24.40 -1.06
C GLN A 318 26.24 -23.26 -2.08
N THR A 319 25.06 -22.67 -2.19
CA THR A 319 24.78 -21.53 -3.06
C THR A 319 24.12 -20.42 -2.26
N LEU A 320 24.26 -19.19 -2.73
CA LEU A 320 23.67 -18.00 -2.12
C LEU A 320 22.58 -17.45 -3.03
N VAL A 321 21.45 -17.09 -2.43
CA VAL A 321 20.42 -16.25 -3.06
C VAL A 321 20.19 -15.08 -2.11
N ALA A 322 20.81 -13.94 -2.40
CA ALA A 322 20.77 -12.78 -1.51
C ALA A 322 20.47 -11.50 -2.29
N ARG A 323 19.80 -10.56 -1.62
CA ARG A 323 19.57 -9.20 -2.11
C ARG A 323 20.62 -8.30 -1.49
N ILE A 324 21.44 -7.67 -2.33
CA ILE A 324 22.56 -6.82 -1.91
C ILE A 324 22.23 -5.38 -2.31
N GLU A 325 22.42 -4.46 -1.37
CA GLU A 325 22.28 -3.02 -1.62
C GLU A 325 23.34 -2.54 -2.61
N LEU A 326 22.87 -1.90 -3.68
CA LEU A 326 23.65 -1.31 -4.75
C LEU A 326 23.93 0.15 -4.42
N ALA A 327 25.20 0.51 -4.30
CA ALA A 327 25.63 1.91 -4.23
C ALA A 327 25.82 2.48 -5.63
N ALA A 328 25.71 3.81 -5.77
CA ALA A 328 25.86 4.49 -7.05
C ALA A 328 27.24 4.20 -7.68
N GLY A 329 27.23 3.54 -8.84
CA GLY A 329 28.45 3.19 -9.59
C GLY A 329 29.03 1.81 -9.28
N ASP A 330 28.39 1.02 -8.42
CA ASP A 330 28.80 -0.35 -8.11
C ASP A 330 28.83 -1.22 -9.38
N ARG A 331 29.87 -2.04 -9.46
CA ARG A 331 30.10 -2.99 -10.55
C ARG A 331 30.16 -4.42 -10.03
N ILE A 332 30.33 -5.37 -10.95
CA ILE A 332 30.41 -6.79 -10.63
C ILE A 332 31.44 -7.10 -9.54
N LYS A 333 32.63 -6.46 -9.58
CA LYS A 333 33.64 -6.67 -8.53
C LYS A 333 33.14 -6.28 -7.14
N ASP A 334 32.45 -5.15 -7.02
CA ASP A 334 31.96 -4.63 -5.74
C ASP A 334 30.88 -5.56 -5.16
N ILE A 335 29.98 -6.03 -6.01
CA ILE A 335 28.95 -7.00 -5.60
C ILE A 335 29.57 -8.35 -5.24
N VAL A 336 30.60 -8.82 -5.96
CA VAL A 336 31.33 -10.04 -5.59
C VAL A 336 31.94 -9.91 -4.19
N VAL A 337 32.53 -8.77 -3.86
CA VAL A 337 33.11 -8.51 -2.53
C VAL A 337 32.02 -8.46 -1.46
N LYS A 338 30.92 -7.73 -1.72
CA LYS A 338 29.77 -7.65 -0.80
C LYS A 338 29.10 -9.01 -0.57
N ALA A 339 29.11 -9.89 -1.57
CA ALA A 339 28.63 -11.27 -1.48
C ALA A 339 29.60 -12.23 -0.75
N GLY A 340 30.69 -11.72 -0.18
CA GLY A 340 31.71 -12.53 0.52
C GLY A 340 32.70 -13.24 -0.40
N GLY A 341 32.69 -12.93 -1.70
CA GLY A 341 33.53 -13.57 -2.71
C GLY A 341 32.85 -14.72 -3.45
N VAL A 342 33.49 -15.16 -4.53
CA VAL A 342 33.04 -16.31 -5.33
C VAL A 342 33.58 -17.61 -4.75
N ALA A 343 32.75 -18.66 -4.71
CA ALA A 343 33.16 -19.95 -4.17
C ALA A 343 34.21 -20.65 -5.07
N PRO A 344 35.12 -21.48 -4.51
CA PRO A 344 36.13 -22.20 -5.29
C PRO A 344 35.56 -23.14 -6.36
N TYR A 345 34.34 -23.62 -6.16
CA TYR A 345 33.62 -24.51 -7.07
C TYR A 345 32.68 -23.74 -8.03
N ALA A 346 32.86 -22.44 -8.18
CA ALA A 346 32.09 -21.60 -9.10
C ALA A 346 32.62 -21.69 -10.54
N ASN A 347 31.70 -21.66 -11.51
CA ASN A 347 32.07 -21.60 -12.92
C ASN A 347 32.33 -20.15 -13.33
N PHE A 348 33.57 -19.70 -13.19
CA PHE A 348 33.97 -18.32 -13.47
C PHE A 348 33.68 -17.87 -14.91
N ARG A 349 33.73 -18.77 -15.89
CA ARG A 349 33.58 -18.44 -17.33
C ARG A 349 32.12 -18.34 -17.77
N ARG A 350 31.18 -18.86 -16.98
CA ARG A 350 29.75 -18.94 -17.32
C ARG A 350 28.87 -18.08 -16.43
N ALA A 351 29.45 -17.09 -15.74
CA ALA A 351 28.64 -16.13 -15.01
C ALA A 351 27.89 -15.21 -15.99
N PHE A 352 26.76 -14.67 -15.56
CA PHE A 352 25.96 -13.76 -16.37
C PHE A 352 25.10 -12.86 -15.50
N VAL A 353 24.66 -11.75 -16.09
CA VAL A 353 23.69 -10.83 -15.50
C VAL A 353 22.39 -10.93 -16.30
N GLU A 354 21.29 -11.20 -15.61
CA GLU A 354 19.95 -11.04 -16.19
C GLU A 354 19.45 -9.63 -15.88
N ARG A 355 19.19 -8.86 -16.93
CA ARG A 355 18.69 -7.48 -16.85
C ARG A 355 17.26 -7.41 -17.36
N GLY A 356 16.34 -6.93 -16.52
CA GLY A 356 14.96 -6.67 -16.89
C GLY A 356 14.80 -5.27 -17.50
N GLY A 357 14.15 -5.17 -18.67
CA GLY A 357 13.70 -3.88 -19.20
C GLY A 357 12.32 -3.51 -18.64
N ILE A 358 11.96 -2.22 -18.73
CA ILE A 358 10.66 -1.68 -18.26
C ILE A 358 9.47 -2.35 -18.97
N SER A 359 9.65 -2.87 -20.19
CA SER A 359 8.60 -3.55 -20.98
C SER A 359 9.14 -4.60 -21.98
N GLY A 360 10.35 -5.13 -21.78
CA GLY A 360 11.04 -6.02 -22.73
C GLY A 360 11.46 -7.38 -22.14
N PRO A 361 11.82 -8.37 -22.99
CA PRO A 361 12.33 -9.67 -22.52
C PRO A 361 13.64 -9.49 -21.72
N ARG A 362 13.85 -10.32 -20.70
CA ARG A 362 15.09 -10.28 -19.89
C ARG A 362 16.31 -10.52 -20.79
N GLN A 363 17.26 -9.59 -20.77
CA GLN A 363 18.52 -9.72 -21.49
C GLN A 363 19.50 -10.50 -20.61
N THR A 364 20.17 -11.50 -21.19
CA THR A 364 21.28 -12.21 -20.53
C THR A 364 22.60 -11.65 -21.03
N ILE A 365 23.38 -11.06 -20.14
CA ILE A 365 24.69 -10.47 -20.46
C ILE A 365 25.77 -11.42 -19.90
N PRO A 366 26.56 -12.11 -20.75
CA PRO A 366 27.61 -13.00 -20.27
C PRO A 366 28.75 -12.22 -19.65
N VAL A 367 29.33 -12.77 -18.57
CA VAL A 367 30.44 -12.17 -17.83
C VAL A 367 31.48 -13.25 -17.54
N ASP A 368 32.71 -13.05 -18.01
CA ASP A 368 33.82 -13.94 -17.69
C ASP A 368 34.55 -13.44 -16.41
N LEU A 369 34.24 -14.06 -15.29
CA LEU A 369 34.86 -13.74 -14.00
C LEU A 369 36.31 -14.18 -13.92
N GLN A 370 36.76 -15.14 -14.73
CA GLN A 370 38.16 -15.53 -14.75
C GLN A 370 38.98 -14.40 -15.36
N ARG A 371 38.53 -13.85 -16.47
CA ARG A 371 39.13 -12.66 -17.07
C ARG A 371 39.06 -11.45 -16.13
N LEU A 372 37.92 -11.25 -15.46
CA LEU A 372 37.72 -10.11 -14.57
C LEU A 372 38.58 -10.15 -13.28
N LEU A 373 38.59 -11.28 -12.59
CA LEU A 373 39.17 -11.41 -11.24
C LEU A 373 40.63 -11.87 -11.27
N VAL A 374 41.00 -12.71 -12.24
CA VAL A 374 42.36 -13.28 -12.33
C VAL A 374 43.20 -12.48 -13.32
N GLU A 375 42.72 -12.33 -14.56
CA GLU A 375 43.45 -11.63 -15.63
C GLU A 375 43.32 -10.10 -15.53
N LYS A 376 42.48 -9.61 -14.59
CA LYS A 376 42.22 -8.18 -14.30
C LYS A 376 41.70 -7.40 -15.52
N ASP A 377 40.97 -8.06 -16.39
CA ASP A 377 40.31 -7.44 -17.55
C ASP A 377 39.06 -6.65 -17.12
N GLU A 378 39.18 -5.33 -17.04
CA GLU A 378 38.09 -4.43 -16.67
C GLU A 378 36.95 -4.38 -17.69
N SER A 379 37.12 -4.91 -18.91
CA SER A 379 36.03 -4.98 -19.89
C SER A 379 34.86 -5.86 -19.41
N GLN A 380 35.15 -6.79 -18.49
CA GLN A 380 34.15 -7.66 -17.87
C GLN A 380 33.49 -7.03 -16.64
N ASN A 381 33.93 -5.85 -16.19
CA ASN A 381 33.46 -5.19 -14.97
C ASN A 381 32.21 -4.34 -15.23
N LEU A 382 31.11 -5.00 -15.59
CA LEU A 382 29.84 -4.36 -15.93
C LEU A 382 29.28 -3.57 -14.72
N ALA A 383 28.76 -2.36 -14.98
CA ALA A 383 27.97 -1.62 -14.00
C ALA A 383 26.58 -2.25 -13.87
N LEU A 384 26.19 -2.55 -12.63
CA LEU A 384 24.91 -3.18 -12.33
C LEU A 384 23.84 -2.11 -12.15
N LEU A 385 22.60 -2.48 -12.48
CA LEU A 385 21.42 -1.64 -12.34
C LEU A 385 20.47 -2.24 -11.30
N ASN A 386 19.57 -1.41 -10.79
CA ASN A 386 18.52 -1.87 -9.88
C ASN A 386 17.69 -3.00 -10.51
N GLY A 387 17.50 -4.08 -9.77
CA GLY A 387 16.75 -5.25 -10.20
C GLY A 387 17.52 -6.21 -11.11
N ASP A 388 18.80 -5.96 -11.39
CA ASP A 388 19.66 -6.95 -12.05
C ASP A 388 19.77 -8.21 -11.18
N VAL A 389 19.84 -9.38 -11.85
CA VAL A 389 20.13 -10.66 -11.20
C VAL A 389 21.50 -11.14 -11.66
N PHE A 390 22.48 -11.12 -10.77
CA PHE A 390 23.83 -11.58 -11.06
C PHE A 390 23.97 -13.06 -10.67
N VAL A 391 24.17 -13.92 -11.67
CA VAL A 391 24.20 -15.37 -11.51
C VAL A 391 25.61 -15.90 -11.73
N VAL A 392 26.11 -16.67 -10.75
CA VAL A 392 27.36 -17.40 -10.84
C VAL A 392 27.06 -18.89 -10.73
N PRO A 393 27.04 -19.64 -11.84
CA PRO A 393 26.75 -21.07 -11.79
C PRO A 393 27.80 -21.85 -11.00
N VAL A 394 27.38 -22.98 -10.45
CA VAL A 394 28.30 -23.97 -9.88
C VAL A 394 29.03 -24.68 -11.03
N VAL A 395 30.30 -25.04 -10.86
CA VAL A 395 30.98 -25.98 -11.76
C VAL A 395 30.23 -27.30 -11.70
N GLU A 396 29.51 -27.62 -12.77
CA GLU A 396 29.07 -28.97 -13.03
C GLU A 396 30.33 -29.81 -13.21
N ASP A 397 30.49 -30.82 -12.37
CA ASP A 397 31.56 -31.81 -12.40
C ASP A 397 30.95 -33.20 -12.60
N LYS A 398 29.77 -33.26 -13.23
CA LYS A 398 29.04 -34.50 -13.48
C LYS A 398 28.80 -34.74 -14.95
N VAL A 399 28.75 -36.00 -15.32
CA VAL A 399 28.39 -36.51 -16.64
C VAL A 399 27.10 -37.30 -16.48
N TYR A 400 26.15 -37.12 -17.38
CA TYR A 400 24.87 -37.80 -17.31
C TYR A 400 24.84 -38.94 -18.30
N VAL A 401 24.52 -40.15 -17.84
CA VAL A 401 24.30 -41.31 -18.71
C VAL A 401 22.84 -41.69 -18.64
N THR A 402 22.17 -41.68 -19.79
CA THR A 402 20.72 -41.83 -19.92
C THR A 402 20.35 -42.83 -21.01
N GLY A 403 19.12 -43.33 -20.96
CA GLY A 403 18.61 -44.34 -21.90
C GLY A 403 18.79 -45.77 -21.38
N ASN A 404 18.98 -46.73 -22.30
CA ASN A 404 19.03 -48.16 -22.01
C ASN A 404 20.40 -48.62 -21.50
N VAL A 405 20.75 -48.14 -20.32
CA VAL A 405 21.88 -48.62 -19.50
C VAL A 405 21.34 -49.20 -18.21
N ARG A 406 22.10 -50.07 -17.53
CA ARG A 406 21.60 -50.76 -16.34
C ARG A 406 21.32 -49.83 -15.15
N ALA A 407 22.10 -48.76 -15.01
CA ALA A 407 21.97 -47.77 -13.95
C ALA A 407 22.12 -46.35 -14.55
N PRO A 408 21.08 -45.80 -15.18
CA PRO A 408 21.12 -44.44 -15.69
C PRO A 408 21.22 -43.45 -14.52
N GLY A 409 21.95 -42.36 -14.71
CA GLY A 409 22.18 -41.39 -13.65
C GLY A 409 23.30 -40.40 -13.93
N ALA A 410 23.63 -39.61 -12.91
CA ALA A 410 24.72 -38.64 -12.91
C ALA A 410 25.96 -39.25 -12.26
N PHE A 411 27.10 -39.14 -12.94
CA PHE A 411 28.39 -39.70 -12.53
C PHE A 411 29.43 -38.59 -12.39
N ASP A 412 30.37 -38.73 -11.46
CA ASP A 412 31.43 -37.74 -11.27
C ASP A 412 32.39 -37.74 -12.46
N TYR A 413 32.70 -36.54 -12.94
CA TYR A 413 33.61 -36.31 -14.04
C TYR A 413 35.05 -36.68 -13.66
N ARG A 414 35.69 -37.41 -14.56
CA ARG A 414 37.06 -37.90 -14.53
C ARG A 414 37.73 -37.53 -15.86
N PRO A 415 38.80 -36.71 -15.86
CA PRO A 415 39.45 -36.19 -17.07
C PRO A 415 39.96 -37.25 -18.06
N PHE A 416 40.19 -38.47 -17.60
CA PHE A 416 40.76 -39.55 -18.41
C PHE A 416 39.73 -40.60 -18.85
N TYR A 417 38.46 -40.42 -18.52
CA TYR A 417 37.42 -41.39 -18.85
C TYR A 417 36.81 -41.06 -20.20
N SER A 418 36.75 -42.05 -21.09
CA SER A 418 36.07 -41.96 -22.37
C SER A 418 34.55 -42.06 -22.18
N PRO A 419 33.74 -41.64 -23.18
CA PRO A 419 32.30 -41.81 -23.11
C PRO A 419 31.85 -43.26 -22.87
N LYS A 420 32.59 -44.24 -23.39
CA LYS A 420 32.34 -45.67 -23.14
C LYS A 420 32.54 -46.04 -21.69
N ASP A 421 33.57 -45.49 -21.04
CA ASP A 421 33.88 -45.78 -19.64
C ASP A 421 32.75 -45.34 -18.72
N TYR A 422 32.08 -44.21 -19.01
CA TYR A 422 30.89 -43.79 -18.27
C TYR A 422 29.69 -44.68 -18.51
N VAL A 423 29.48 -45.17 -19.74
CA VAL A 423 28.44 -46.16 -20.01
C VAL A 423 28.71 -47.47 -19.25
N LEU A 424 29.99 -47.85 -19.09
CA LEU A 424 30.39 -49.00 -18.27
C LEU A 424 30.18 -48.74 -16.76
N LEU A 425 30.53 -47.54 -16.27
CA LEU A 425 30.23 -47.13 -14.89
C LEU A 425 28.73 -47.16 -14.59
N ALA A 426 27.90 -46.87 -15.59
CA ALA A 426 26.44 -47.01 -15.54
C ALA A 426 25.95 -48.48 -15.58
N GLY A 427 26.83 -49.45 -15.35
CA GLY A 427 26.53 -50.89 -15.38
C GLY A 427 26.50 -51.49 -16.78
N GLY A 428 26.90 -50.74 -17.80
CA GLY A 428 26.92 -51.16 -19.20
C GLY A 428 25.55 -51.09 -19.90
N PRO A 429 25.53 -51.36 -21.22
CA PRO A 429 24.29 -51.41 -22.00
C PRO A 429 23.33 -52.49 -21.50
N ASP A 430 22.04 -52.17 -21.45
CA ASP A 430 21.00 -53.15 -21.18
C ASP A 430 20.72 -54.06 -22.40
N ARG A 431 19.95 -55.14 -22.22
CA ARG A 431 19.62 -56.12 -23.28
C ARG A 431 19.00 -55.49 -24.52
N ARG A 432 18.29 -54.37 -24.36
CA ARG A 432 17.66 -53.63 -25.45
C ARG A 432 18.44 -52.40 -25.92
N ALA A 433 19.67 -52.19 -25.45
CA ALA A 433 20.49 -51.03 -25.83
C ALA A 433 21.04 -51.11 -27.26
N LYS A 434 21.01 -49.99 -27.98
CA LYS A 434 21.66 -49.83 -29.29
C LYS A 434 22.93 -48.98 -29.18
N MET A 435 24.04 -49.62 -28.82
CA MET A 435 25.33 -48.93 -28.64
C MET A 435 25.84 -48.21 -29.89
N SER A 436 25.60 -48.76 -31.09
CA SER A 436 26.02 -48.13 -32.36
C SER A 436 25.27 -46.83 -32.70
N ALA A 437 24.15 -46.56 -32.01
CA ALA A 437 23.38 -45.33 -32.15
C ALA A 437 23.50 -44.43 -30.90
N ALA A 438 24.37 -44.78 -29.95
CA ALA A 438 24.58 -43.97 -28.76
C ALA A 438 25.25 -42.64 -29.12
N THR A 439 24.79 -41.57 -28.48
CA THR A 439 25.23 -40.21 -28.74
C THR A 439 25.73 -39.53 -27.48
N VAL A 440 26.58 -38.52 -27.68
CA VAL A 440 27.18 -37.69 -26.64
C VAL A 440 26.87 -36.24 -26.99
N THR A 441 26.07 -35.59 -26.15
CA THR A 441 25.67 -34.20 -26.31
C THR A 441 26.47 -33.33 -25.34
N PHE A 442 27.24 -32.40 -25.87
CA PHE A 442 28.05 -31.46 -25.08
C PHE A 442 27.21 -30.25 -24.62
N PRO A 443 27.62 -29.54 -23.54
CA PRO A 443 26.91 -28.35 -23.06
C PRO A 443 26.76 -27.23 -24.09
N ASN A 444 27.62 -27.20 -25.11
CA ASN A 444 27.55 -26.27 -26.24
C ASN A 444 26.53 -26.70 -27.33
N GLY A 445 25.81 -27.80 -27.14
CA GLY A 445 24.81 -28.34 -28.06
C GLY A 445 25.36 -29.23 -29.17
N LYS A 446 26.69 -29.41 -29.28
CA LYS A 446 27.26 -30.32 -30.28
C LYS A 446 27.02 -31.78 -29.90
N VAL A 447 26.60 -32.57 -30.88
CA VAL A 447 26.28 -33.99 -30.70
C VAL A 447 27.28 -34.83 -31.50
N TYR A 448 27.87 -35.81 -30.83
CA TYR A 448 28.79 -36.78 -31.43
C TYR A 448 28.26 -38.19 -31.25
N LYS A 449 28.65 -39.11 -32.13
CA LYS A 449 28.48 -40.54 -31.85
C LYS A 449 29.41 -40.95 -30.71
N LEU A 450 28.99 -41.92 -29.89
CA LEU A 450 29.75 -42.38 -28.73
C LEU A 450 31.19 -42.79 -29.06
N ASP A 451 31.41 -43.39 -30.23
CA ASP A 451 32.72 -43.87 -30.69
C ASP A 451 33.64 -42.76 -31.24
N GLU A 452 33.06 -41.64 -31.68
CA GLU A 452 33.75 -40.55 -32.38
C GLU A 452 33.84 -39.28 -31.51
N ALA A 453 33.34 -39.34 -30.28
CA ALA A 453 33.25 -38.19 -29.40
C ALA A 453 34.64 -37.77 -28.88
N PRO A 454 34.91 -36.45 -28.80
CA PRO A 454 36.13 -35.93 -28.17
C PRO A 454 36.15 -36.24 -26.66
N PRO A 455 37.27 -35.99 -25.96
CA PRO A 455 37.36 -36.15 -24.51
C PRO A 455 36.17 -35.51 -23.79
N VAL A 456 35.62 -36.23 -22.82
CA VAL A 456 34.40 -35.80 -22.12
C VAL A 456 34.68 -34.49 -21.38
N GLU A 457 33.70 -33.60 -21.37
CA GLU A 457 33.67 -32.41 -20.53
C GLU A 457 32.56 -32.55 -19.47
N PRO A 458 32.65 -31.83 -18.34
CA PRO A 458 31.57 -31.81 -17.40
C PRO A 458 30.26 -31.24 -18.00
N GLY A 459 29.12 -31.79 -17.59
CA GLY A 459 27.79 -31.42 -18.09
C GLY A 459 27.36 -32.17 -19.36
N VAL A 460 28.21 -33.05 -19.90
CA VAL A 460 27.88 -33.88 -21.06
C VAL A 460 26.74 -34.86 -20.74
N VAL A 461 25.83 -35.04 -21.70
CA VAL A 461 24.75 -36.03 -21.64
C VAL A 461 25.01 -37.13 -22.67
N MET A 462 25.16 -38.36 -22.20
CA MET A 462 25.29 -39.56 -23.00
C MET A 462 23.93 -40.24 -23.07
N GLN A 463 23.46 -40.50 -24.29
CA GLN A 463 22.17 -41.13 -24.52
C GLN A 463 22.36 -42.44 -25.26
N VAL A 464 21.89 -43.53 -24.65
CA VAL A 464 21.93 -44.87 -25.23
C VAL A 464 20.50 -45.27 -25.64
N PRO A 465 20.16 -45.21 -26.94
CA PRO A 465 18.80 -45.50 -27.40
C PRO A 465 18.43 -46.99 -27.33
N GLU A 466 17.14 -47.30 -27.40
CA GLU A 466 16.62 -48.68 -27.52
C GLU A 466 16.76 -49.22 -28.95
N VAL A 467 16.94 -50.53 -29.07
CA VAL A 467 16.66 -51.28 -30.29
C VAL A 467 15.19 -51.69 -30.29
N LEU A 468 14.38 -51.10 -31.18
CA LEU A 468 12.94 -51.38 -31.28
C LEU A 468 12.60 -52.84 -31.68
N VAL A 469 13.48 -53.53 -32.42
CA VAL A 469 13.27 -54.92 -32.86
C VAL A 469 14.62 -55.62 -32.90
N LYS A 470 14.82 -56.69 -32.13
CA LYS A 470 16.15 -57.32 -32.00
C LYS A 470 16.22 -58.74 -32.56
N TRP A 471 15.11 -59.45 -32.78
CA TRP A 471 15.19 -60.86 -33.24
C TRP A 471 13.91 -61.43 -33.89
N TYR A 472 14.01 -62.69 -34.35
CA TYR A 472 12.96 -63.37 -35.12
C TYR A 472 11.65 -63.60 -34.35
N GLU A 473 11.63 -63.67 -33.00
CA GLU A 473 10.33 -63.81 -32.30
C GLU A 473 9.53 -62.50 -32.30
N ASP A 474 10.16 -61.33 -32.41
CA ASP A 474 9.41 -60.08 -32.63
C ASP A 474 8.70 -60.13 -34.00
N TYR A 475 9.35 -60.75 -35.00
CA TYR A 475 8.71 -61.06 -36.29
C TYR A 475 7.61 -62.10 -36.16
N LEU A 476 7.73 -63.12 -35.29
CA LEU A 476 6.64 -64.07 -35.04
C LEU A 476 5.44 -63.38 -34.41
N LEU A 477 5.64 -62.43 -33.50
CA LEU A 477 4.56 -61.68 -32.88
C LEU A 477 3.86 -60.78 -33.90
N ILE A 478 4.63 -60.04 -34.71
CA ILE A 478 4.10 -59.22 -35.81
C ILE A 478 3.41 -60.12 -36.86
N ALA A 479 4.03 -61.23 -37.25
CA ALA A 479 3.47 -62.17 -38.22
C ALA A 479 2.21 -62.86 -37.68
N SER A 480 2.13 -63.15 -36.39
CA SER A 480 0.92 -63.71 -35.76
C SER A 480 -0.21 -62.68 -35.73
N ALA A 481 0.08 -61.41 -35.46
CA ALA A 481 -0.89 -60.33 -35.53
C ALA A 481 -1.39 -60.13 -36.97
N VAL A 482 -0.48 -60.09 -37.95
CA VAL A 482 -0.84 -60.04 -39.38
C VAL A 482 -1.65 -61.26 -39.80
N ALA A 483 -1.23 -62.47 -39.40
CA ALA A 483 -1.96 -63.71 -39.66
C ALA A 483 -3.37 -63.67 -39.04
N SER A 484 -3.52 -63.12 -37.84
CA SER A 484 -4.83 -62.95 -37.20
C SER A 484 -5.74 -62.00 -38.00
N ILE A 485 -5.19 -60.91 -38.53
CA ILE A 485 -5.92 -59.95 -39.38
C ILE A 485 -6.33 -60.60 -40.71
N VAL A 486 -5.41 -61.34 -41.35
CA VAL A 486 -5.69 -62.07 -42.59
C VAL A 486 -6.74 -63.16 -42.34
N THR A 487 -6.68 -63.85 -41.20
CA THR A 487 -7.68 -64.88 -40.82
C THR A 487 -9.04 -64.25 -40.54
N ALA A 488 -9.09 -63.11 -39.85
CA ALA A 488 -10.32 -62.36 -39.64
C ALA A 488 -10.92 -61.86 -40.96
N TYR A 489 -10.08 -61.34 -41.86
CA TYR A 489 -10.50 -60.89 -43.20
C TYR A 489 -11.02 -62.04 -44.06
N THR A 490 -10.33 -63.18 -44.08
CA THR A 490 -10.78 -64.37 -44.83
C THR A 490 -12.04 -64.98 -44.24
N GLY A 491 -12.17 -65.03 -42.91
CA GLY A 491 -13.42 -65.40 -42.23
C GLY A 491 -14.57 -64.49 -42.63
N LEU A 492 -14.36 -63.17 -42.61
CA LEU A 492 -15.35 -62.18 -43.07
C LEU A 492 -15.68 -62.36 -44.57
N PHE A 493 -14.68 -62.61 -45.42
CA PHE A 493 -14.88 -62.84 -46.84
C PHE A 493 -15.73 -64.10 -47.10
N ILE A 494 -15.48 -65.20 -46.40
CA ILE A 494 -16.28 -66.43 -46.52
C ILE A 494 -17.72 -66.19 -46.06
N LEU A 495 -17.89 -65.44 -44.96
CA LEU A 495 -19.22 -65.16 -44.38
C LEU A 495 -20.08 -64.27 -45.29
N PHE A 496 -19.47 -63.41 -46.10
CA PHE A 496 -20.18 -62.49 -47.00
C PHE A 496 -20.11 -62.85 -48.50
N LYS A 497 -19.23 -63.76 -48.93
CA LYS A 497 -19.04 -64.12 -50.36
C LYS A 497 -18.83 -65.61 -50.65
N GLY A 498 -18.98 -66.52 -49.68
CA GLY A 498 -18.98 -67.97 -49.93
C GLY A 498 -20.22 -68.45 -50.71
N PRO A 499 -20.14 -69.54 -51.49
CA PRO A 499 -21.25 -70.01 -52.32
C PRO A 499 -22.43 -70.46 -51.44
N LEU A 500 -23.59 -69.82 -51.61
CA LEU A 500 -24.83 -70.22 -50.97
C LEU A 500 -25.26 -71.59 -51.50
N PHE A 501 -25.25 -72.60 -50.63
CA PHE A 501 -25.93 -73.88 -50.83
C PHE A 501 -27.43 -73.60 -51.11
N VAL A 502 -27.88 -73.82 -52.34
CA VAL A 502 -29.31 -73.83 -52.68
C VAL A 502 -29.80 -75.28 -52.50
N PRO A 503 -30.75 -75.55 -51.59
CA PRO A 503 -31.31 -76.89 -51.43
C PRO A 503 -32.31 -77.18 -52.57
N ALA A 504 -32.30 -78.44 -53.02
CA ALA A 504 -33.17 -78.94 -54.07
C ALA A 504 -34.64 -79.02 -53.62
N GLU A 505 -35.55 -78.44 -54.40
CA GLU A 505 -36.98 -78.76 -54.37
C GLU A 505 -37.34 -79.60 -55.59
N GLY A 506 -38.04 -80.70 -55.33
CA GLY A 506 -38.63 -81.58 -56.32
C GLY A 506 -40.16 -81.56 -56.28
N HIS A 507 -40.71 -82.20 -57.33
CA HIS A 507 -42.12 -82.54 -57.62
C HIS A 507 -42.94 -81.40 -58.27
N ARG A 508 -43.58 -81.58 -59.42
CA ARG A 508 -44.23 -82.76 -60.01
C ARG A 508 -44.29 -82.66 -61.54
#